data_AF-A0A3R9MID9-F1
#
_entry.id   AF-A0A3R9MID9-F1
#
_cell.length_a   1.000
_cell.length_b   1.000
_cell.length_c   1.000
_cell.angle_alpha   90.00
_cell.angle_beta   90.00
_cell.angle_gamma   90.00
#
_symmetry.space_group_name_H-M   'P 1'
#
loop_
_entity.id
_entity.type
_entity.pdbx_description
1 polymer ?
#
loop_
_entity_poly.entity_id
_entity_poly.type
_entity_poly.pdbx_seq_one_letter_code
_entity_poly.pdbx_strand_id
1 'polypeptide(L)'
;MIRPLLTLTAGLCLTAGTTLQAQTALLHSDFSTARYDHSDTLRAVQHLFMHRSKATRSLLEVGGGLLATAAVKKVAIEASGVEKVDKQDYQILRQDANQDLVAGGLMAGYGLFRFSRFGPQQYRRVLEAYAQNQPLPGYLQRRLKTKYFRLLPL
;
A
#
# COMPACT_ATOMS: atom_id res chain seq x y z
N MET A 1 56.33 -24.22 35.04
CA MET A 1 57.46 -23.27 34.95
C MET A 1 56.90 -21.86 34.96
N ILE A 2 57.43 -21.01 35.86
CA ILE A 2 57.41 -19.53 35.87
C ILE A 2 56.08 -18.82 36.25
N ARG A 3 56.05 -18.35 37.50
CA ARG A 3 55.29 -17.19 38.07
C ARG A 3 55.91 -15.87 37.54
N PRO A 4 55.22 -14.69 37.46
CA PRO A 4 54.89 -13.84 38.63
C PRO A 4 53.53 -13.07 38.52
N LEU A 5 52.81 -12.74 39.61
CA LEU A 5 53.08 -11.75 40.69
C LEU A 5 52.93 -10.29 40.20
N LEU A 6 51.85 -9.60 40.57
CA LEU A 6 51.89 -8.29 41.27
C LEU A 6 50.51 -7.64 41.44
N THR A 7 50.31 -7.22 42.68
CA THR A 7 49.27 -6.43 43.33
C THR A 7 49.11 -5.01 42.75
N LEU A 8 47.90 -4.44 42.79
CA LEU A 8 47.74 -3.01 43.13
C LEU A 8 46.33 -2.69 43.65
N THR A 9 46.32 -2.09 44.83
CA THR A 9 45.23 -1.39 45.52
C THR A 9 44.93 -0.03 44.91
N ALA A 10 43.66 0.33 44.77
CA ALA A 10 43.11 1.70 44.85
C ALA A 10 41.58 1.54 44.81
N GLY A 11 40.79 2.01 45.77
CA GLY A 11 40.79 3.36 46.30
C GLY A 11 39.41 3.92 46.01
N LEU A 12 38.48 3.67 46.93
CA LEU A 12 37.12 4.20 46.95
C LEU A 12 37.19 5.73 47.03
N CYS A 13 36.81 6.44 45.98
CA CYS A 13 36.51 7.87 46.04
C CYS A 13 35.18 8.11 45.33
N LEU A 14 34.11 8.24 46.13
CA LEU A 14 32.88 8.90 45.73
C LEU A 14 33.23 10.35 45.39
N THR A 15 33.25 10.70 44.12
CA THR A 15 33.11 12.09 43.70
C THR A 15 31.67 12.29 43.22
N ALA A 16 30.96 13.12 43.98
CA ALA A 16 29.63 13.58 43.65
C ALA A 16 29.67 14.26 42.28
N GLY A 17 29.18 13.57 41.25
CA GLY A 17 28.87 14.19 39.98
C GLY A 17 27.69 15.13 40.18
N THR A 18 27.95 16.42 40.31
CA THR A 18 26.97 17.47 40.07
C THR A 18 26.53 17.35 38.60
N THR A 19 25.52 16.52 38.35
CA THR A 19 24.78 16.61 37.11
C THR A 19 24.02 17.93 37.17
N LEU A 20 24.62 18.98 36.58
CA LEU A 20 23.89 20.07 35.96
C LEU A 20 22.93 19.41 34.97
N GLN A 21 21.76 19.04 35.47
CA GLN A 21 20.64 18.64 34.68
C GLN A 21 20.23 19.92 33.96
N ALA A 22 20.84 20.15 32.79
CA ALA A 22 20.30 21.05 31.79
C ALA A 22 18.85 20.61 31.64
N GLN A 23 17.96 21.42 32.18
CA GLN A 23 16.54 21.27 32.08
C GLN A 23 16.25 21.53 30.61
N THR A 24 16.37 20.49 29.79
CA THR A 24 15.77 20.44 28.47
C THR A 24 14.29 20.56 28.75
N ALA A 25 13.82 21.80 28.79
CA ALA A 25 12.42 22.10 28.61
C ALA A 25 12.00 21.28 27.41
N LEU A 26 11.16 20.27 27.65
CA LEU A 26 10.44 19.58 26.60
C LEU A 26 9.61 20.69 25.95
N LEU A 27 10.18 21.30 24.91
CA LEU A 27 9.46 22.10 23.94
C LEU A 27 8.36 21.18 23.45
N HIS A 28 7.19 21.33 24.07
CA HIS A 28 5.96 20.83 23.52
C HIS A 28 5.79 21.63 22.24
N SER A 29 6.37 21.12 21.16
CA SER A 29 6.14 21.62 19.82
C SER A 29 4.64 21.47 19.62
N ASP A 30 3.95 22.60 19.66
CA ASP A 30 2.52 22.67 19.44
C ASP A 30 2.25 22.15 18.02
N PHE A 31 1.99 20.84 17.89
CA PHE A 31 1.83 20.13 16.61
C PHE A 31 0.67 20.71 15.77
N SER A 32 -0.12 21.62 16.36
CA SER A 32 -1.25 22.27 15.73
C SER A 32 -0.86 23.37 14.73
N THR A 33 0.40 23.81 14.67
CA THR A 33 0.85 24.90 13.76
C THR A 33 1.89 24.46 12.71
N ALA A 34 2.37 23.22 12.75
CA ALA A 34 3.34 22.70 11.80
C ALA A 34 2.72 22.57 10.39
N ARG A 35 3.08 23.47 9.48
CA ARG A 35 2.73 23.33 8.05
C ARG A 35 3.54 22.17 7.48
N TYR A 36 2.83 21.13 7.05
CA TYR A 36 3.41 20.02 6.32
C TYR A 36 4.14 20.52 5.07
N ASP A 37 5.34 19.99 4.83
CA ASP A 37 6.07 20.30 3.60
C ASP A 37 5.26 19.83 2.39
N HIS A 38 5.30 20.64 1.33
CA HIS A 38 4.64 20.35 0.07
C HIS A 38 5.17 19.03 -0.51
N SER A 39 6.48 18.80 -0.39
CA SER A 39 7.16 17.59 -0.86
C SER A 39 6.71 16.31 -0.13
N ASP A 40 6.47 16.40 1.18
CA ASP A 40 6.00 15.29 2.00
C ASP A 40 4.55 14.92 1.66
N THR A 41 3.73 15.92 1.41
CA THR A 41 2.34 15.72 0.98
C THR A 41 2.30 14.98 -0.36
N LEU A 42 3.14 15.38 -1.32
CA LEU A 42 3.27 14.70 -2.61
C LEU A 42 3.73 13.25 -2.45
N ARG A 43 4.73 13.00 -1.62
CA ARG A 43 5.22 11.64 -1.31
C ARG A 43 4.13 10.78 -0.67
N ALA A 44 3.36 11.35 0.25
CA ALA A 44 2.26 10.66 0.93
C ALA A 44 1.13 10.30 -0.06
N VAL A 45 0.78 11.21 -0.97
CA VAL A 45 -0.20 10.98 -2.05
C VAL A 45 0.31 9.89 -2.99
N GLN A 46 1.54 9.98 -3.47
CA GLN A 46 2.15 8.96 -4.33
C GLN A 46 2.08 7.58 -3.69
N HIS A 47 2.48 7.45 -2.43
CA HIS A 47 2.44 6.18 -1.72
C HIS A 47 1.00 5.65 -1.57
N LEU A 48 0.04 6.53 -1.26
CA LEU A 48 -1.37 6.16 -1.14
C LEU A 48 -1.91 5.59 -2.46
N PHE A 49 -1.63 6.24 -3.58
CA PHE A 49 -2.05 5.80 -4.91
C PHE A 49 -1.35 4.48 -5.29
N MET A 50 -0.03 4.38 -5.15
CA MET A 50 0.73 3.14 -5.43
C MET A 50 0.20 1.94 -4.65
N HIS A 51 -0.05 2.12 -3.34
CA HIS A 51 -0.57 1.06 -2.49
C HIS A 51 -2.00 0.65 -2.89
N ARG A 52 -2.87 1.60 -3.23
CA ARG A 52 -4.25 1.31 -3.62
C ARG A 52 -4.36 0.76 -5.04
N SER A 53 -3.49 1.17 -5.95
CA SER A 53 -3.44 0.69 -7.33
C SER A 53 -2.94 -0.74 -7.41
N LYS A 54 -2.00 -1.16 -6.55
CA LYS A 54 -1.49 -2.54 -6.53
C LYS A 54 -2.61 -3.58 -6.35
N ALA A 55 -3.46 -3.37 -5.34
CA ALA A 55 -4.63 -4.24 -5.12
C ALA A 55 -5.65 -4.19 -6.26
N THR A 56 -5.70 -3.08 -6.99
CA THR A 56 -6.61 -2.91 -8.13
C THR A 56 -6.09 -3.68 -9.35
N ARG A 57 -4.78 -3.63 -9.60
CA ARG A 57 -4.13 -4.39 -10.67
C ARG A 57 -4.31 -5.88 -10.47
N SER A 58 -4.09 -6.39 -9.25
CA SER A 58 -4.28 -7.82 -8.98
C SER A 58 -5.73 -8.26 -9.20
N LEU A 59 -6.72 -7.43 -8.83
CA LEU A 59 -8.13 -7.72 -9.10
C LEU A 59 -8.45 -7.76 -10.60
N LEU A 60 -7.90 -6.81 -11.36
CA LEU A 60 -8.08 -6.75 -12.82
C LEU A 60 -7.37 -7.91 -13.53
N GLU A 61 -6.16 -8.26 -13.10
CA GLU A 61 -5.37 -9.37 -13.64
C GLU A 61 -6.08 -10.71 -13.40
N VAL A 62 -6.52 -10.97 -12.16
CA VAL A 62 -7.25 -12.21 -11.84
C VAL A 62 -8.61 -12.23 -12.53
N GLY A 63 -9.37 -11.13 -12.46
CA GLY A 63 -10.69 -11.06 -13.10
C GLY A 63 -10.62 -11.20 -14.62
N GLY A 64 -9.68 -10.52 -15.26
CA GLY A 64 -9.43 -10.64 -16.69
C GLY A 64 -8.92 -12.02 -17.09
N GLY A 65 -8.06 -12.63 -16.26
CA GLY A 65 -7.59 -14.00 -16.45
C GLY A 65 -8.74 -15.01 -16.45
N LEU A 66 -9.62 -14.96 -15.44
CA LEU A 66 -10.80 -15.82 -15.37
C LEU A 66 -11.73 -15.64 -16.58
N LEU A 67 -11.99 -14.39 -17.01
CA LEU A 67 -12.78 -14.10 -18.19
C LEU A 67 -12.15 -14.69 -19.46
N ALA A 68 -10.83 -14.53 -19.64
CA ALA A 68 -10.11 -15.06 -20.78
C ALA A 68 -10.14 -16.59 -20.79
N THR A 69 -9.86 -17.24 -19.65
CA THR A 69 -9.92 -18.70 -19.51
C THR A 69 -11.32 -19.21 -19.81
N ALA A 70 -12.36 -18.56 -19.31
CA ALA A 70 -13.74 -18.97 -19.55
C ALA A 70 -14.14 -18.82 -21.03
N ALA A 71 -13.73 -17.73 -21.68
CA ALA A 71 -13.95 -17.54 -23.11
C ALA A 71 -13.28 -18.64 -23.94
N VAL A 72 -12.01 -18.96 -23.64
CA VAL A 72 -11.27 -20.05 -24.29
C VAL A 72 -11.92 -21.40 -24.03
N LYS A 73 -12.32 -21.70 -22.77
CA LYS A 73 -13.04 -22.93 -22.42
C LYS A 73 -14.32 -23.07 -23.25
N LYS A 74 -15.13 -22.01 -23.37
CA LYS A 74 -16.37 -22.05 -24.17
C LYS A 74 -16.10 -22.36 -25.64
N VAL A 75 -15.14 -21.66 -26.25
CA VAL A 75 -14.76 -21.90 -27.66
C VAL A 75 -14.23 -23.32 -27.85
N ALA A 76 -13.42 -23.83 -26.92
CA ALA A 76 -12.91 -25.20 -26.99
C ALA A 76 -14.02 -26.26 -26.83
N ILE A 77 -14.98 -26.05 -25.93
CA ILE A 77 -16.14 -26.93 -25.75
C ILE A 77 -16.98 -26.98 -27.04
N GLU A 78 -17.24 -25.82 -27.66
CA GLU A 78 -17.99 -25.73 -28.91
C GLU A 78 -17.26 -26.40 -30.08
N ALA A 79 -15.94 -26.22 -30.17
CA ALA A 79 -15.12 -26.81 -31.23
C ALA A 79 -14.90 -28.33 -31.08
N SER A 80 -14.88 -28.84 -29.84
CA SER A 80 -14.57 -30.25 -29.56
C SER A 80 -15.73 -31.23 -29.80
N GLY A 81 -16.96 -30.74 -29.98
CA GLY A 81 -18.12 -31.60 -30.23
C GLY A 81 -18.49 -32.55 -29.07
N VAL A 82 -17.91 -32.35 -27.89
CA VAL A 82 -18.09 -33.17 -26.67
C VAL A 82 -19.56 -33.31 -26.27
N GLU A 83 -20.39 -32.32 -26.60
CA GLU A 83 -21.85 -32.36 -26.38
C GLU A 83 -22.52 -33.62 -26.93
N LYS A 84 -22.00 -34.18 -28.02
CA LYS A 84 -22.58 -35.36 -28.70
C LYS A 84 -22.19 -36.68 -28.05
N VAL A 85 -21.11 -36.69 -27.27
CA VAL A 85 -20.50 -37.92 -26.73
C VAL A 85 -20.89 -38.11 -25.27
N ASP A 86 -20.77 -37.06 -24.46
CA ASP A 86 -21.11 -37.13 -23.03
C ASP A 86 -21.79 -35.84 -22.55
N LYS A 87 -23.07 -35.97 -22.20
CA LYS A 87 -23.89 -34.86 -21.73
C LYS A 87 -23.51 -34.40 -20.32
N GLN A 88 -23.04 -35.31 -19.46
CA GLN A 88 -22.69 -34.96 -18.08
C GLN A 88 -21.40 -34.13 -18.03
N ASP A 89 -20.35 -34.59 -18.71
CA ASP A 89 -19.08 -33.87 -18.80
C ASP A 89 -19.26 -32.50 -19.47
N TYR A 90 -20.08 -32.42 -20.52
CA TYR A 90 -20.42 -31.16 -21.16
C TYR A 90 -21.08 -30.16 -20.20
N GLN A 91 -22.02 -30.61 -19.37
CA GLN A 91 -22.70 -29.74 -18.40
C GLN A 91 -21.74 -29.22 -17.33
N ILE A 92 -20.84 -30.05 -16.82
CA ILE A 92 -19.83 -29.66 -15.83
C ILE A 92 -18.90 -28.60 -16.42
N LEU A 93 -18.34 -28.84 -17.61
CA LEU A 93 -17.44 -27.90 -18.29
C LEU A 93 -18.12 -26.55 -18.58
N ARG A 94 -19.39 -26.58 -18.99
CA ARG A 94 -20.18 -25.37 -19.25
C ARG A 94 -20.50 -24.61 -17.96
N GLN A 95 -20.81 -25.32 -16.89
CA GLN A 95 -21.07 -24.72 -15.57
C GLN A 95 -19.81 -24.05 -15.02
N ASP A 96 -18.65 -24.72 -15.08
CA ASP A 96 -17.37 -24.16 -14.66
C ASP A 96 -17.02 -22.90 -15.45
N ALA A 97 -17.16 -22.93 -16.78
CA ALA A 97 -16.92 -21.75 -17.61
C ALA A 97 -17.88 -20.60 -17.28
N ASN A 98 -19.14 -20.88 -16.94
CA ASN A 98 -20.08 -19.85 -16.51
C ASN A 98 -19.71 -19.27 -15.14
N GLN A 99 -19.26 -20.10 -14.19
CA GLN A 99 -18.80 -19.64 -12.88
C GLN A 99 -17.56 -18.74 -13.02
N ASP A 100 -16.59 -19.15 -13.84
CA ASP A 100 -15.40 -18.35 -14.16
C ASP A 100 -15.77 -17.00 -14.79
N LEU A 101 -16.77 -16.96 -15.69
CA LEU A 101 -17.27 -15.71 -16.27
C LEU A 101 -17.87 -14.78 -15.22
N VAL A 102 -18.71 -15.30 -14.32
CA VAL A 102 -19.36 -14.50 -13.28
C VAL A 102 -18.33 -13.99 -12.28
N ALA A 103 -17.47 -14.87 -11.77
CA ALA A 103 -16.42 -14.51 -10.82
C ALA A 103 -15.42 -13.51 -11.43
N GLY A 104 -14.97 -13.80 -12.66
CA GLY A 104 -14.08 -12.93 -13.41
C GLY A 104 -14.70 -11.58 -13.69
N GLY A 105 -15.96 -11.53 -14.11
CA GLY A 105 -16.71 -10.31 -14.37
C GLY A 105 -16.88 -9.44 -13.12
N LEU A 106 -17.21 -10.05 -11.97
CA LEU A 106 -17.32 -9.31 -10.70
C LEU A 106 -15.96 -8.75 -10.25
N MET A 107 -14.90 -9.55 -10.32
CA MET A 107 -13.55 -9.10 -9.95
C MET A 107 -13.04 -7.99 -10.88
N ALA A 108 -13.18 -8.18 -12.20
CA ALA A 108 -12.76 -7.19 -13.19
C ALA A 108 -13.60 -5.91 -13.09
N GLY A 109 -14.92 -6.02 -12.94
CA GLY A 109 -15.82 -4.88 -12.76
C GLY A 109 -15.49 -4.07 -11.50
N TYR A 110 -15.29 -4.74 -10.36
CA TYR A 110 -14.88 -4.08 -9.12
C TYR A 110 -13.47 -3.48 -9.23
N GLY A 111 -12.56 -4.17 -9.90
CA GLY A 111 -11.23 -3.67 -10.25
C GLY A 111 -11.30 -2.38 -11.06
N LEU A 112 -12.13 -2.34 -12.12
CA LEU A 112 -12.32 -1.15 -12.96
C LEU A 112 -12.93 0.02 -12.17
N PHE A 113 -13.95 -0.27 -11.36
CA PHE A 113 -14.56 0.73 -10.48
C PHE A 113 -13.50 1.36 -9.56
N ARG A 114 -12.66 0.54 -8.92
CA ARG A 114 -11.59 1.03 -8.05
C ARG A 114 -10.47 1.74 -8.83
N PHE A 115 -10.19 1.30 -10.05
CA PHE A 115 -9.20 1.90 -10.94
C PHE A 115 -9.62 3.30 -11.36
N SER A 116 -10.91 3.56 -11.58
CA SER A 116 -11.39 4.91 -11.89
C SER A 116 -11.02 5.92 -10.78
N ARG A 117 -11.04 5.48 -9.51
CA ARG A 117 -10.77 6.33 -8.34
C ARG A 117 -9.30 6.44 -7.96
N PHE A 118 -8.52 5.38 -8.12
CA PHE A 118 -7.10 5.31 -7.74
C PHE A 118 -6.16 5.08 -8.93
N GLY A 119 -6.64 5.41 -10.13
CA GLY A 119 -5.91 5.23 -11.38
C GLY A 119 -4.87 6.32 -11.62
N PRO A 120 -4.00 6.10 -12.62
CA PRO A 120 -2.93 7.04 -12.97
C PRO A 120 -3.46 8.40 -13.44
N GLN A 121 -4.62 8.43 -14.11
CA GLN A 121 -5.25 9.68 -14.54
C GLN A 121 -5.68 10.53 -13.35
N GLN A 122 -6.34 9.91 -12.35
CA GLN A 122 -6.76 10.63 -11.14
C GLN A 122 -5.56 11.08 -10.31
N TYR A 123 -4.50 10.29 -10.26
CA TYR A 123 -3.24 10.69 -9.62
C TYR A 123 -2.67 11.96 -10.27
N ARG A 124 -2.56 12.00 -11.61
CA ARG A 124 -2.07 13.19 -12.34
C ARG A 124 -2.93 14.42 -12.07
N ARG A 125 -4.26 14.28 -12.12
CA ARG A 125 -5.18 15.39 -11.79
C ARG A 125 -4.97 15.94 -10.39
N VAL A 126 -4.75 15.07 -9.41
CA VAL A 126 -4.48 15.49 -8.02
C VAL A 126 -3.13 16.19 -7.92
N LEU A 127 -2.10 15.69 -8.59
CA LEU A 127 -0.79 16.33 -8.63
C LEU A 127 -0.86 17.72 -9.29
N GLU A 128 -1.54 17.83 -10.43
CA GLU A 128 -1.73 19.07 -11.18
C GLU A 128 -2.50 20.09 -10.35
N ALA A 129 -3.60 19.69 -9.72
CA ALA A 129 -4.37 20.57 -8.84
C ALA A 129 -3.52 21.04 -7.64
N TYR A 130 -2.75 20.14 -7.04
CA TYR A 130 -1.90 20.49 -5.91
C TYR A 130 -0.74 21.41 -6.30
N ALA A 131 -0.15 21.22 -7.49
CA ALA A 131 0.85 22.11 -8.06
C ALA A 131 0.31 23.53 -8.30
N GLN A 132 -1.00 23.67 -8.53
CA GLN A 132 -1.70 24.95 -8.65
C GLN A 132 -2.10 25.55 -7.28
N ASN A 133 -1.55 25.06 -6.17
CA ASN A 133 -1.91 25.45 -4.80
C ASN A 133 -3.38 25.18 -4.43
N GLN A 134 -4.08 24.30 -5.15
CA GLN A 134 -5.42 23.89 -4.73
C GLN A 134 -5.35 22.93 -3.55
N PRO A 135 -6.32 22.99 -2.61
CA PRO A 135 -6.37 22.06 -1.49
C PRO A 135 -6.58 20.63 -1.98
N LEU A 136 -5.94 19.67 -1.30
CA LEU A 136 -6.16 18.26 -1.61
C LEU A 136 -7.64 17.90 -1.41
N PRO A 137 -8.22 17.02 -2.25
CA PRO A 137 -9.54 16.47 -2.01
C PRO A 137 -9.67 15.89 -0.59
N GLY A 138 -10.74 16.22 0.13
CA GLY A 138 -10.92 15.81 1.52
C GLY A 138 -10.90 14.29 1.75
N TYR A 139 -11.28 13.49 0.75
CA TYR A 139 -11.18 12.03 0.82
C TYR A 139 -9.74 11.51 0.82
N LEU A 140 -8.79 12.27 0.27
CA LEU A 140 -7.35 11.95 0.33
C LEU A 140 -6.78 12.40 1.66
N GLN A 141 -7.08 13.62 2.10
CA GLN A 141 -6.60 14.16 3.38
C GLN A 141 -6.85 13.20 4.55
N ARG A 142 -8.08 12.65 4.65
CA ARG A 142 -8.46 11.67 5.69
C ARG A 142 -7.71 10.33 5.61
N ARG A 143 -7.05 10.04 4.48
CA ARG A 143 -6.36 8.77 4.20
C ARG A 143 -4.85 8.91 4.14
N LEU A 144 -4.32 10.13 4.17
CA LEU A 144 -2.90 10.38 4.28
C LEU A 144 -2.44 10.03 5.69
N LYS A 145 -1.36 9.24 5.78
CA LYS A 145 -0.81 8.83 7.07
C LYS A 145 0.20 9.86 7.53
N THR A 146 0.10 10.27 8.80
CA THR A 146 1.01 11.22 9.46
C THR A 146 2.48 10.81 9.39
N LYS A 147 2.77 9.50 9.29
CA LYS A 147 4.14 8.96 9.17
C LYS A 147 4.95 9.43 7.96
N TYR A 148 4.31 9.99 6.93
CA TYR A 148 5.00 10.49 5.73
C TYR A 148 5.32 11.97 5.81
N PHE A 149 4.88 12.64 6.87
CA PHE A 149 5.13 14.05 7.08
C PHE A 149 6.30 14.17 8.04
N ARG A 150 7.43 14.67 7.55
CA ARG A 150 8.53 15.09 8.39
C ARG A 150 8.13 16.44 8.96
N LEU A 151 7.94 16.46 10.27
CA LEU A 151 7.77 17.71 11.00
C LEU A 151 9.10 18.45 10.88
N LEU A 152 9.13 19.54 10.11
CA LEU A 152 10.22 20.51 10.19
C LEU A 152 10.04 21.26 11.52
N PRO A 153 11.02 21.23 12.44
CA PRO A 153 11.07 22.23 13.49
C PRO A 153 11.30 23.60 12.82
N LEU A 154 10.55 24.60 13.25
CA LEU A 154 10.77 26.01 12.87
C LEU A 154 12.11 26.50 13.44
#